data_AF-A0A9P6QPH9-F1
#
_entry.id   AF-A0A9P6QPH9-F1
#
_cell.length_a   1.000
_cell.length_b   1.000
_cell.length_c   1.000
_cell.angle_alpha   90.00
_cell.angle_beta   90.00
_cell.angle_gamma   90.00
#
_symmetry.space_group_name_H-M   'P 1'
#
loop_
_entity.id
_entity.type
_entity.pdbx_description
1 polymer ?
#
loop_
_entity_poly.entity_id
_entity_poly.type
_entity_poly.pdbx_seq_one_letter_code
_entity_poly.pdbx_strand_id
1 'polypeptide(L)'
;MSEQKQEYTADKQFVDEKFDIERSSVVLEEEENSPIPEVAAIVSNKDDPSIPVLTFRFWLMAVLFSCLLSFFNQFFWFRTHPMTISTLVIQLLSYPFGKFLARVLPAGPLNPGPFNIKEHVLVALTANCAGGTAYAVDITVIQKVYYLQDFGFGANFLLILCTQMLGYGMAGVLRRYLVYPAAMIWPSNLVQVALFNTLHKDEDLQAGQWSRFKFFCVAAVAMFFYQWIPGFLFPVVSSIAWVCWINPKNQVLSQIGGAGGLGVGAISLDWNNIVSFLGSPLIVPWWAQVNIAMGFFLIAWVMVPIAYYTNLWEAKRFPILDSGLFMQNGHSYKVKTILTADNVLDSDKYNEHGPLRITTFFALTYGIGFA
;
A
#
# COMPACT_ATOMS: atom_id res chain seq x y z
N MET A 1 -51.71 -51.38 -8.23
CA MET A 1 -50.87 -50.97 -9.39
C MET A 1 -51.07 -49.50 -9.78
N SER A 2 -52.21 -48.86 -9.45
CA SER A 2 -52.42 -47.42 -9.68
C SER A 2 -51.71 -46.51 -8.67
N GLU A 3 -51.70 -46.86 -7.38
CA GLU A 3 -51.10 -46.03 -6.32
C GLU A 3 -49.57 -45.94 -6.42
N GLN A 4 -48.87 -47.06 -6.61
CA GLN A 4 -47.42 -47.07 -6.83
C GLN A 4 -46.98 -46.29 -8.09
N LYS A 5 -47.85 -46.20 -9.11
CA LYS A 5 -47.58 -45.44 -10.32
C LYS A 5 -47.77 -43.93 -10.08
N GLN A 6 -48.71 -43.55 -9.20
CA GLN A 6 -48.90 -42.16 -8.78
C GLN A 6 -47.75 -41.70 -7.88
N GLU A 7 -47.31 -42.52 -6.93
CA GLU A 7 -46.20 -42.23 -6.03
C GLU A 7 -44.87 -42.09 -6.79
N TYR A 8 -44.58 -43.01 -7.73
CA TYR A 8 -43.41 -42.90 -8.61
C TYR A 8 -43.45 -41.66 -9.53
N THR A 9 -44.64 -41.23 -9.97
CA THR A 9 -44.77 -40.04 -10.80
C THR A 9 -44.60 -38.75 -9.98
N ALA A 10 -45.09 -38.74 -8.74
CA ALA A 10 -44.92 -37.63 -7.80
C ALA A 10 -43.45 -37.46 -7.36
N ASP A 11 -42.75 -38.56 -7.04
CA ASP A 11 -41.32 -38.51 -6.73
C ASP A 11 -40.49 -38.04 -7.92
N LYS A 12 -40.83 -38.48 -9.14
CA LYS A 12 -40.13 -38.05 -10.35
C LYS A 12 -40.37 -36.57 -10.65
N GLN A 13 -41.60 -36.08 -10.48
CA GLN A 13 -41.92 -34.66 -10.61
C GLN A 13 -41.21 -33.81 -9.55
N PHE A 14 -41.12 -34.28 -8.31
CA PHE A 14 -40.41 -33.58 -7.23
C PHE A 14 -38.90 -33.50 -7.48
N VAL A 15 -38.30 -34.58 -8.03
CA VAL A 15 -36.88 -34.59 -8.40
C VAL A 15 -36.60 -33.67 -9.58
N ASP A 16 -37.44 -33.69 -10.62
CA ASP A 16 -37.30 -32.81 -11.79
C ASP A 16 -37.48 -31.33 -11.41
N GLU A 17 -38.47 -31.00 -10.56
CA GLU A 17 -38.71 -29.63 -10.06
C GLU A 17 -37.54 -29.12 -9.22
N LYS A 18 -36.95 -29.98 -8.37
CA LYS A 18 -35.76 -29.61 -7.59
C LYS A 18 -34.54 -29.37 -8.48
N PHE A 19 -34.37 -30.16 -9.55
CA PHE A 19 -33.26 -30.02 -10.49
C PHE A 19 -33.39 -28.75 -11.35
N ASP A 20 -34.62 -28.38 -11.73
CA ASP A 20 -34.90 -27.14 -12.47
C ASP A 20 -34.75 -25.89 -11.58
N ILE A 21 -35.14 -25.97 -10.29
CA ILE A 21 -34.88 -24.91 -9.31
C ILE A 21 -33.37 -24.73 -9.09
N GLU A 22 -32.62 -25.81 -8.89
CA GLU A 22 -31.16 -25.73 -8.75
C GLU A 22 -30.52 -25.15 -10.01
N ARG A 23 -30.92 -25.59 -11.21
CA ARG A 23 -30.39 -25.06 -12.47
C ARG A 23 -30.74 -23.59 -12.71
N SER A 24 -31.97 -23.18 -12.42
CA SER A 24 -32.38 -21.77 -12.52
C SER A 24 -31.66 -20.90 -11.48
N SER A 25 -31.45 -21.41 -10.27
CA SER A 25 -30.70 -20.70 -9.23
C SER A 25 -29.22 -20.54 -9.61
N VAL A 26 -28.59 -21.53 -10.25
CA VAL A 26 -27.22 -21.44 -10.73
C VAL A 26 -27.11 -20.45 -11.90
N VAL A 27 -28.07 -20.42 -12.81
CA VAL A 27 -28.10 -19.45 -13.94
C VAL A 27 -28.33 -18.02 -13.44
N LEU A 28 -29.22 -17.82 -12.46
CA LEU A 28 -29.42 -16.51 -11.81
C LEU A 28 -28.20 -16.09 -10.97
N GLU A 29 -27.54 -17.04 -10.29
CA GLU A 29 -26.29 -16.77 -9.56
C GLU A 29 -25.12 -16.43 -10.50
N GLU A 30 -25.08 -17.00 -11.72
CA GLU A 30 -24.11 -16.63 -12.78
C GLU A 30 -24.42 -15.24 -13.39
N GLU A 31 -25.69 -14.87 -13.56
CA GLU A 31 -26.10 -13.54 -14.07
C GLU A 31 -25.96 -12.42 -13.01
N GLU A 32 -26.13 -12.71 -11.72
CA GLU A 32 -25.90 -11.77 -10.62
C GLU A 32 -24.41 -11.67 -10.22
N ASN A 33 -23.53 -12.51 -10.78
CA ASN A 33 -22.11 -12.50 -10.46
C ASN A 33 -21.34 -11.40 -11.16
N SER A 34 -20.19 -11.03 -10.58
CA SER A 34 -19.30 -10.08 -11.23
C SER A 34 -18.81 -10.65 -12.57
N PRO A 35 -18.79 -9.86 -13.67
CA PRO A 35 -18.23 -10.30 -14.94
C PRO A 35 -16.71 -10.55 -14.88
N ILE A 36 -16.06 -10.14 -13.78
CA ILE A 36 -14.63 -10.30 -13.54
C ILE A 36 -14.43 -11.55 -12.67
N PRO A 37 -13.77 -12.60 -13.19
CA PRO A 37 -13.61 -13.87 -12.48
C PRO A 37 -12.96 -13.74 -11.10
N GLU A 38 -11.97 -12.87 -10.95
CA GLU A 38 -11.26 -12.65 -9.69
C GLU A 38 -12.15 -12.05 -8.61
N VAL A 39 -13.09 -11.19 -9.02
CA VAL A 39 -14.07 -10.57 -8.11
C VAL A 39 -15.12 -11.62 -7.73
N ALA A 40 -15.67 -12.34 -8.72
CA ALA A 40 -16.66 -13.40 -8.51
C ALA A 40 -16.17 -14.53 -7.60
N ALA A 41 -14.88 -14.86 -7.67
CA ALA A 41 -14.28 -15.92 -6.84
C ALA A 41 -14.09 -15.50 -5.37
N ILE A 42 -13.98 -14.20 -5.10
CA ILE A 42 -13.55 -13.68 -3.79
C ILE A 42 -14.71 -12.98 -3.06
N VAL A 43 -15.60 -12.30 -3.77
CA VAL A 43 -16.68 -11.49 -3.20
C VAL A 43 -17.97 -12.29 -3.21
N SER A 44 -18.69 -12.30 -2.08
CA SER A 44 -20.02 -12.90 -2.01
C SER A 44 -21.06 -11.93 -2.54
N ASN A 45 -21.98 -12.41 -3.39
CA ASN A 45 -23.11 -11.61 -3.88
C ASN A 45 -24.27 -11.55 -2.88
N LYS A 46 -24.20 -12.35 -1.80
CA LYS A 46 -25.21 -12.40 -0.74
C LYS A 46 -24.82 -11.48 0.42
N ASP A 47 -25.75 -10.62 0.84
CA ASP A 47 -25.60 -9.74 2.00
C ASP A 47 -26.80 -9.84 2.97
N ASP A 48 -26.53 -9.78 4.27
CA ASP A 48 -27.56 -9.71 5.32
C ASP A 48 -27.58 -8.31 5.96
N PRO A 49 -28.59 -7.46 5.67
CA PRO A 49 -28.65 -6.09 6.17
C PRO A 49 -28.97 -5.98 7.67
N SER A 50 -29.37 -7.07 8.33
CA SER A 50 -29.79 -7.06 9.74
C SER A 50 -28.62 -7.12 10.74
N ILE A 51 -27.41 -7.47 10.27
CA ILE A 51 -26.23 -7.66 11.12
C ILE A 51 -25.78 -6.32 11.72
N PRO A 52 -25.56 -6.21 13.05
CA PRO A 52 -25.13 -4.99 13.69
C PRO A 52 -23.67 -4.66 13.38
N VAL A 53 -23.39 -3.41 13.02
CA VAL A 53 -22.05 -2.99 12.55
C VAL A 53 -21.39 -1.93 13.44
N LEU A 54 -22.14 -0.91 13.88
CA LEU A 54 -21.62 0.20 14.72
C LEU A 54 -21.74 -0.12 16.22
N THR A 55 -21.12 -1.22 16.66
CA THR A 55 -21.12 -1.63 18.07
C THR A 55 -20.11 -0.84 18.90
N PHE A 56 -20.17 -0.96 20.23
CA PHE A 56 -19.13 -0.43 21.12
C PHE A 56 -17.74 -1.00 20.81
N ARG A 57 -17.66 -2.32 20.54
CA ARG A 57 -16.41 -3.01 20.16
C ARG A 57 -15.79 -2.41 18.91
N PHE A 58 -16.61 -2.13 17.87
CA PHE A 58 -16.16 -1.45 16.67
C PHE A 58 -15.47 -0.13 17.02
N TRP A 59 -16.13 0.76 17.78
CA TRP A 59 -15.56 2.07 18.13
C TRP A 59 -14.26 1.95 18.92
N LEU A 60 -14.22 1.06 19.92
CA LEU A 60 -13.02 0.81 20.72
C LEU A 60 -11.86 0.34 19.85
N MET A 61 -12.10 -0.67 19.01
CA MET A 61 -11.07 -1.26 18.15
C MET A 61 -10.64 -0.32 17.04
N ALA A 62 -11.58 0.37 16.40
CA ALA A 62 -11.32 1.31 15.32
C ALA A 62 -10.41 2.44 15.79
N VAL A 63 -10.69 3.06 16.95
CA VAL A 63 -9.83 4.11 17.52
C VAL A 63 -8.45 3.55 17.88
N LEU A 64 -8.40 2.42 18.59
CA LEU A 64 -7.15 1.81 19.03
C LEU A 64 -6.22 1.48 17.85
N PHE A 65 -6.72 0.73 16.86
CA PHE A 65 -5.92 0.30 15.72
C PHE A 65 -5.60 1.46 14.77
N SER A 66 -6.48 2.47 14.66
CA SER A 66 -6.18 3.69 13.90
C SER A 66 -4.99 4.45 14.50
N CYS A 67 -5.00 4.68 15.83
CA CYS A 67 -3.90 5.36 16.51
C CYS A 67 -2.59 4.58 16.39
N LEU A 68 -2.62 3.25 16.60
CA LEU A 68 -1.43 2.41 16.48
C LEU A 68 -0.87 2.41 15.06
N LEU A 69 -1.73 2.19 14.06
CA LEU A 69 -1.30 2.13 12.66
C LEU A 69 -0.70 3.46 12.19
N SER A 70 -1.38 4.56 12.48
CA SER A 70 -0.91 5.91 12.13
C SER A 70 0.43 6.23 12.79
N PHE A 71 0.58 5.91 14.09
CA PHE A 71 1.82 6.13 14.83
C PHE A 71 3.00 5.38 14.21
N PHE A 72 2.86 4.06 13.99
CA PHE A 72 3.96 3.27 13.46
C PHE A 72 4.33 3.67 12.03
N ASN A 73 3.34 3.90 11.16
CA ASN A 73 3.60 4.31 9.79
C ASN A 73 4.28 5.68 9.73
N GLN A 74 3.83 6.65 10.53
CA GLN A 74 4.47 7.96 10.61
C GLN A 74 5.89 7.87 11.20
N PHE A 75 6.10 7.01 12.20
CA PHE A 75 7.41 6.81 12.83
C PHE A 75 8.44 6.23 11.86
N PHE A 76 8.03 5.26 11.02
CA PHE A 76 8.92 4.64 10.04
C PHE A 76 9.09 5.45 8.74
N TRP A 77 8.26 6.48 8.52
CA TRP A 77 8.27 7.29 7.29
C TRP A 77 9.63 7.93 6.99
N PHE A 78 10.30 8.47 8.00
CA PHE A 78 11.59 9.18 7.82
C PHE A 78 12.81 8.26 7.71
N ARG A 79 12.62 6.95 7.53
CA ARG A 79 13.73 6.01 7.28
C ARG A 79 14.11 6.00 5.80
N THR A 80 15.38 5.70 5.52
CA THR A 80 15.90 5.55 4.15
C THR A 80 15.13 4.50 3.35
N HIS A 81 14.76 3.40 4.00
CA HIS A 81 13.81 2.41 3.49
C HIS A 81 12.60 2.43 4.41
N PRO A 82 11.52 3.16 4.05
CA PRO A 82 10.35 3.26 4.89
C PRO A 82 9.70 1.89 5.02
N MET A 83 9.26 1.56 6.23
CA MET A 83 8.48 0.35 6.50
C MET A 83 7.05 0.77 6.78
N THR A 84 6.12 0.29 5.97
CA THR A 84 4.70 0.57 6.16
C THR A 84 4.00 -0.69 6.66
N ILE A 85 3.36 -0.58 7.81
CA ILE A 85 2.45 -1.60 8.30
C ILE A 85 1.18 -1.52 7.45
N SER A 86 0.84 -2.64 6.80
CA SER A 86 -0.35 -2.74 5.96
C SER A 86 -1.61 -2.98 6.80
N THR A 87 -2.76 -2.62 6.24
CA THR A 87 -4.07 -2.89 6.84
C THR A 87 -4.34 -4.39 7.06
N LEU A 88 -3.66 -5.28 6.32
CA LEU A 88 -3.76 -6.73 6.52
C LEU A 88 -3.31 -7.14 7.93
N VAL A 89 -2.29 -6.48 8.49
CA VAL A 89 -1.85 -6.72 9.86
C VAL A 89 -2.95 -6.36 10.85
N ILE A 90 -3.61 -5.22 10.65
CA ILE A 90 -4.76 -4.81 11.47
C ILE A 90 -5.89 -5.81 11.36
N GLN A 91 -6.22 -6.26 10.15
CA GLN A 91 -7.24 -7.27 9.91
C GLN A 91 -6.95 -8.58 10.68
N LEU A 92 -5.70 -9.04 10.69
CA LEU A 92 -5.30 -10.24 11.43
C LEU A 92 -5.35 -10.06 12.94
N LEU A 93 -4.89 -8.92 13.46
CA LEU A 93 -4.85 -8.66 14.91
C LEU A 93 -6.23 -8.34 15.50
N SER A 94 -7.06 -7.63 14.73
CA SER A 94 -8.41 -7.26 15.16
C SER A 94 -9.35 -8.45 15.24
N TYR A 95 -9.14 -9.52 14.47
CA TYR A 95 -9.98 -10.72 14.54
C TYR A 95 -9.97 -11.44 15.90
N PRO A 96 -8.82 -11.93 16.42
CA PRO A 96 -8.78 -12.56 17.74
C PRO A 96 -9.15 -11.59 18.86
N PHE A 97 -8.79 -10.31 18.72
CA PHE A 97 -9.16 -9.28 19.69
C PHE A 97 -10.69 -9.03 19.72
N GLY A 98 -11.33 -8.98 18.55
CA GLY A 98 -12.79 -8.86 18.42
C GLY A 98 -13.52 -10.07 19.00
N LYS A 99 -13.04 -11.29 18.70
CA LYS A 99 -13.56 -12.52 19.34
C LYS A 99 -13.33 -12.56 20.84
N PHE A 100 -12.23 -12.00 21.34
CA PHE A 100 -11.97 -11.88 22.78
C PHE A 100 -12.95 -10.90 23.43
N LEU A 101 -13.13 -9.70 22.87
CA LEU A 101 -14.10 -8.72 23.37
C LEU A 101 -15.53 -9.25 23.32
N ALA A 102 -15.89 -10.02 22.29
CA ALA A 102 -17.20 -10.66 22.20
C ALA A 102 -17.46 -11.68 23.33
N ARG A 103 -16.43 -12.28 23.92
CA ARG A 103 -16.56 -13.21 25.04
C ARG A 103 -16.50 -12.52 26.40
N VAL A 104 -15.74 -11.43 26.53
CA VAL A 104 -15.49 -10.75 27.81
C VAL A 104 -16.54 -9.69 28.13
N LEU A 105 -17.07 -8.98 27.11
CA LEU A 105 -18.04 -7.92 27.34
C LEU A 105 -19.41 -8.49 27.75
N PRO A 106 -20.11 -7.83 28.69
CA PRO A 106 -21.42 -8.28 29.13
C PRO A 106 -22.44 -8.21 27.99
N ALA A 107 -23.26 -9.24 27.87
CA ALA A 107 -24.34 -9.31 26.87
C ALA A 107 -25.31 -8.13 27.04
N GLY A 108 -25.79 -7.59 25.91
CA GLY A 108 -26.71 -6.44 25.89
C GLY A 108 -26.24 -5.35 24.92
N PRO A 109 -26.48 -4.06 25.19
CA PRO A 109 -26.16 -2.99 24.24
C PRO A 109 -24.66 -2.84 23.97
N LEU A 110 -23.79 -3.23 24.92
CA LEU A 110 -22.34 -3.23 24.74
C LEU A 110 -21.82 -4.44 23.94
N ASN A 111 -22.59 -5.53 23.90
CA ASN A 111 -22.26 -6.77 23.22
C ASN A 111 -23.54 -7.39 22.62
N PRO A 112 -24.01 -6.87 21.47
CA PRO A 112 -25.29 -7.26 20.90
C PRO A 112 -25.29 -8.66 20.26
N GLY A 113 -24.12 -9.27 20.08
CA GLY A 113 -24.00 -10.56 19.42
C GLY A 113 -22.54 -10.97 19.16
N PRO A 114 -22.33 -12.10 18.46
CA PRO A 114 -20.99 -12.55 18.11
C PRO A 114 -20.25 -11.52 17.25
N PHE A 115 -18.91 -11.59 17.27
CA PHE A 115 -18.09 -10.77 16.38
C PHE A 115 -18.32 -11.18 14.94
N ASN A 116 -18.78 -10.24 14.11
CA ASN A 116 -19.22 -10.50 12.75
C ASN A 116 -18.27 -9.88 11.72
N ILE A 117 -18.36 -10.36 10.47
CA ILE A 117 -17.50 -9.93 9.37
C ILE A 117 -17.65 -8.43 9.06
N LYS A 118 -18.86 -7.86 9.14
CA LYS A 118 -19.09 -6.44 8.81
C LYS A 118 -18.45 -5.52 9.84
N GLU A 119 -18.60 -5.84 11.12
CA GLU A 119 -17.93 -5.16 12.23
C GLU A 119 -16.40 -5.22 12.06
N HIS A 120 -15.86 -6.38 11.67
CA HIS A 120 -14.44 -6.54 11.39
C HIS A 120 -13.95 -5.72 10.20
N VAL A 121 -14.72 -5.74 9.09
CA VAL A 121 -14.45 -4.94 7.89
C VAL A 121 -14.42 -3.45 8.21
N LEU A 122 -15.39 -2.95 8.98
CA LEU A 122 -15.40 -1.53 9.38
C LEU A 122 -14.18 -1.15 10.23
N VAL A 123 -13.76 -1.98 11.19
CA VAL A 123 -12.55 -1.71 11.99
C VAL A 123 -11.33 -1.54 11.08
N ALA A 124 -11.12 -2.47 10.15
CA ALA A 124 -9.99 -2.41 9.24
C ALA A 124 -10.07 -1.23 8.27
N LEU A 125 -11.27 -0.91 7.76
CA LEU A 125 -11.50 0.23 6.88
C LEU A 125 -11.20 1.55 7.59
N THR A 126 -11.70 1.75 8.82
CA THR A 126 -11.42 2.95 9.60
C THR A 126 -9.92 3.08 9.89
N ALA A 127 -9.26 1.98 10.27
CA ALA A 127 -7.82 1.98 10.47
C ALA A 127 -7.05 2.31 9.18
N ASN A 128 -7.47 1.78 8.02
CA ASN A 128 -6.86 2.10 6.73
C ASN A 128 -6.94 3.60 6.40
N CYS A 129 -8.12 4.21 6.61
CA CYS A 129 -8.31 5.65 6.39
C CYS A 129 -7.39 6.51 7.29
N ALA A 130 -7.10 6.06 8.51
CA ALA A 130 -6.26 6.78 9.46
C ALA A 130 -4.76 6.41 9.38
N GLY A 131 -4.42 5.29 8.76
CA GLY A 131 -3.09 4.69 8.81
C GLY A 131 -2.07 5.31 7.84
N GLY A 132 -2.51 6.12 6.88
CA GLY A 132 -1.62 6.80 5.93
C GLY A 132 -0.90 8.00 6.56
N THR A 133 0.38 8.16 6.26
CA THR A 133 1.15 9.36 6.58
C THR A 133 0.61 10.55 5.78
N ALA A 134 0.25 11.65 6.46
CA ALA A 134 -0.25 12.84 5.79
C ALA A 134 0.91 13.64 5.17
N TYR A 135 0.84 13.91 3.86
CA TYR A 135 1.88 14.65 3.14
C TYR A 135 2.17 16.05 3.72
N ALA A 136 1.15 16.71 4.28
CA ALA A 136 1.31 17.99 4.95
C ALA A 136 2.27 17.95 6.16
N VAL A 137 2.51 16.77 6.76
CA VAL A 137 3.51 16.61 7.83
C VAL A 137 4.91 16.95 7.30
N ASP A 138 5.24 16.57 6.06
CA ASP A 138 6.55 16.86 5.46
C ASP A 138 6.78 18.38 5.37
N ILE A 139 5.76 19.16 5.05
CA ILE A 139 5.82 20.62 5.05
C ILE A 139 6.20 21.14 6.43
N THR A 140 5.52 20.68 7.48
CA THR A 140 5.78 21.15 8.86
C THR A 140 7.18 20.75 9.35
N VAL A 141 7.63 19.54 9.02
CA VAL A 141 8.95 19.03 9.39
C VAL A 141 10.03 19.79 8.64
N ILE A 142 9.85 20.06 7.35
CA ILE A 142 10.79 20.85 6.56
C ILE A 142 10.92 22.27 7.12
N GLN A 143 9.80 22.93 7.43
CA GLN A 143 9.80 24.27 8.03
C GLN A 143 10.55 24.28 9.37
N LYS A 144 10.30 23.28 10.23
CA LYS A 144 10.93 23.20 11.55
C LYS A 144 12.41 22.85 11.50
N VAL A 145 12.81 21.88 10.68
CA VAL A 145 14.19 21.36 10.64
C VAL A 145 15.10 22.21 9.76
N TYR A 146 14.66 22.58 8.56
CA TYR A 146 15.51 23.28 7.59
C TYR A 146 15.42 24.80 7.72
N TYR A 147 14.19 25.34 7.89
CA TYR A 147 13.94 26.78 7.97
C TYR A 147 13.90 27.33 9.41
N LEU A 148 13.99 26.44 10.42
CA LEU A 148 13.95 26.78 11.84
C LEU A 148 12.72 27.60 12.24
N GLN A 149 11.60 27.40 11.54
CA GLN A 149 10.31 28.04 11.82
C GLN A 149 9.35 27.03 12.43
N ASP A 150 8.82 27.35 13.61
CA ASP A 150 7.78 26.55 14.26
C ASP A 150 6.50 27.38 14.42
N PHE A 151 5.47 27.02 13.67
CA PHE A 151 4.14 27.65 13.72
C PHE A 151 3.30 27.15 14.92
N GLY A 152 3.84 26.25 15.74
CA GLY A 152 3.16 25.65 16.88
C GLY A 152 2.19 24.53 16.49
N PHE A 153 1.75 23.77 17.51
CA PHE A 153 0.90 22.60 17.30
C PHE A 153 -0.44 22.95 16.63
N GLY A 154 -1.11 24.02 17.08
CA GLY A 154 -2.44 24.39 16.57
C GLY A 154 -2.45 24.70 15.08
N ALA A 155 -1.51 25.52 14.59
CA ALA A 155 -1.41 25.86 13.17
C ALA A 155 -1.07 24.63 12.31
N ASN A 156 -0.09 23.82 12.75
CA ASN A 156 0.29 22.59 12.05
C ASN A 156 -0.86 21.58 12.01
N PHE A 157 -1.60 21.42 13.11
CA PHE A 157 -2.76 20.55 13.18
C PHE A 157 -3.88 21.01 12.24
N LEU A 158 -4.19 22.31 12.22
CA LEU A 158 -5.20 22.87 11.31
C LEU A 158 -4.80 22.74 9.84
N LEU A 159 -3.51 22.94 9.52
CA LEU A 159 -2.98 22.72 8.17
C LEU A 159 -3.21 21.27 7.72
N ILE A 160 -2.79 20.30 8.54
CA ILE A 160 -2.96 18.88 8.25
C ILE A 160 -4.45 18.56 8.12
N LEU A 161 -5.28 18.97 9.07
CA LEU A 161 -6.72 18.72 9.06
C LEU A 161 -7.39 19.26 7.78
N CYS A 162 -7.08 20.50 7.39
CA CYS A 162 -7.62 21.12 6.19
C CYS A 162 -7.28 20.30 4.93
N THR A 163 -6.00 19.89 4.78
CA THR A 163 -5.58 19.08 3.63
C THR A 163 -6.28 17.71 3.58
N GLN A 164 -6.47 17.05 4.73
CA GLN A 164 -7.19 15.77 4.79
C GLN A 164 -8.68 15.94 4.45
N MET A 165 -9.34 16.98 4.97
CA MET A 165 -10.75 17.27 4.65
C MET A 165 -10.95 17.54 3.17
N LEU A 166 -10.03 18.29 2.54
CA LEU A 166 -10.05 18.53 1.10
C LEU A 166 -9.94 17.21 0.31
N GLY A 167 -8.99 16.34 0.69
CA GLY A 167 -8.81 15.03 0.07
C GLY A 167 -10.05 14.14 0.16
N TYR A 168 -10.65 14.03 1.34
CA TYR A 168 -11.90 13.26 1.53
C TYR A 168 -13.09 13.88 0.78
N GLY A 169 -13.16 15.21 0.69
CA GLY A 169 -14.16 15.91 -0.10
C GLY A 169 -14.07 15.55 -1.59
N MET A 170 -12.86 15.59 -2.17
CA MET A 170 -12.63 15.19 -3.56
C MET A 170 -12.92 13.71 -3.80
N ALA A 171 -12.51 12.82 -2.89
CA ALA A 171 -12.82 11.40 -2.97
C ALA A 171 -14.34 11.14 -3.01
N GLY A 172 -15.11 11.90 -2.22
CA GLY A 172 -16.57 11.87 -2.25
C GLY A 172 -17.17 12.24 -3.62
N VAL A 173 -16.63 13.27 -4.27
CA VAL A 173 -17.06 13.69 -5.62
C VAL A 173 -16.71 12.64 -6.68
N LEU A 174 -15.52 12.06 -6.61
CA LEU A 174 -15.03 11.08 -7.59
C LEU A 174 -15.61 9.67 -7.39
N ARG A 175 -16.23 9.37 -6.25
CA ARG A 175 -16.82 8.06 -5.93
C ARG A 175 -17.75 7.54 -7.03
N ARG A 176 -18.54 8.42 -7.66
CA ARG A 176 -19.46 8.05 -8.74
C ARG A 176 -18.74 7.47 -9.96
N TYR A 177 -17.52 7.91 -10.22
CA TYR A 177 -16.74 7.52 -11.39
C TYR A 177 -15.73 6.41 -11.10
N LEU A 178 -15.18 6.37 -9.87
CA LEU A 178 -14.09 5.46 -9.52
C LEU A 178 -14.52 4.22 -8.72
N VAL A 179 -15.72 4.23 -8.14
CA VAL A 179 -16.17 3.15 -7.23
C VAL A 179 -17.45 2.46 -7.71
N TYR A 180 -18.47 3.23 -8.13
CA TYR A 180 -19.75 2.63 -8.54
C TYR A 180 -19.73 1.85 -9.87
N PRO A 181 -18.94 2.22 -10.90
CA PRO A 181 -18.92 1.44 -12.14
C PRO A 181 -18.32 0.05 -11.91
N ALA A 182 -19.02 -1.00 -12.35
CA ALA A 182 -18.60 -2.40 -12.16
C ALA A 182 -17.25 -2.75 -12.83
N ALA A 183 -16.83 -1.98 -13.84
CA ALA A 183 -15.54 -2.14 -14.50
C ALA A 183 -14.35 -1.63 -13.64
N MET A 184 -14.60 -0.83 -12.60
CA MET A 184 -13.55 -0.28 -11.75
C MET A 184 -13.17 -1.27 -10.65
N ILE A 185 -12.03 -1.93 -10.82
CA ILE A 185 -11.51 -2.93 -9.88
C ILE A 185 -10.38 -2.32 -9.07
N TRP A 186 -10.36 -2.64 -7.77
CA TRP A 186 -9.29 -2.28 -6.85
C TRP A 186 -8.61 -3.57 -6.34
N PRO A 187 -7.56 -4.08 -7.00
CA PRO A 187 -6.95 -5.37 -6.68
C PRO A 187 -6.48 -5.49 -5.22
N SER A 188 -5.97 -4.39 -4.65
CA SER A 188 -5.59 -4.30 -3.23
C SER A 188 -6.72 -4.62 -2.26
N ASN A 189 -7.96 -4.32 -2.64
CA ASN A 189 -9.13 -4.56 -1.80
C ASN A 189 -9.56 -6.03 -1.89
N LEU A 190 -9.37 -6.69 -3.05
CA LEU A 190 -9.68 -8.11 -3.21
C LEU A 190 -8.85 -8.98 -2.25
N VAL A 191 -7.58 -8.64 -2.03
CA VAL A 191 -6.73 -9.35 -1.06
C VAL A 191 -7.30 -9.24 0.36
N GLN A 192 -7.81 -8.06 0.75
CA GLN A 192 -8.44 -7.87 2.06
C GLN A 192 -9.74 -8.68 2.18
N VAL A 193 -10.59 -8.65 1.14
CA VAL A 193 -11.84 -9.41 1.12
C VAL A 193 -11.60 -10.92 1.21
N ALA A 194 -10.62 -11.44 0.47
CA ALA A 194 -10.22 -12.84 0.53
C ALA A 194 -9.80 -13.25 1.95
N LEU A 195 -9.05 -12.39 2.65
CA LEU A 195 -8.65 -12.62 4.03
C LEU A 195 -9.84 -12.55 5.00
N PHE A 196 -10.81 -11.64 4.81
CA PHE A 196 -12.00 -11.55 5.67
C PHE A 196 -12.83 -12.83 5.56
N ASN A 197 -13.03 -13.29 4.33
CA ASN A 197 -13.73 -14.54 4.06
C ASN A 197 -12.99 -15.73 4.66
N THR A 198 -11.66 -15.78 4.56
CA THR A 198 -10.86 -16.85 5.17
C THR A 198 -10.96 -16.87 6.70
N LEU A 199 -11.11 -15.70 7.33
CA LEU A 199 -11.23 -15.60 8.80
C LEU A 199 -12.65 -15.88 9.30
N HIS A 200 -13.69 -15.60 8.52
CA HIS A 200 -15.09 -15.68 8.96
C HIS A 200 -15.90 -16.84 8.36
N LYS A 201 -15.48 -17.41 7.23
CA LYS A 201 -16.13 -18.59 6.67
C LYS A 201 -15.56 -19.84 7.33
N ASP A 202 -16.45 -20.71 7.77
CA ASP A 202 -16.06 -22.07 8.14
C ASP A 202 -15.65 -22.82 6.86
N GLU A 203 -14.49 -23.46 6.89
CA GLU A 203 -13.98 -24.22 5.74
C GLU A 203 -14.47 -25.66 5.83
N ASP A 204 -15.28 -26.10 4.86
CA ASP A 204 -15.61 -27.50 4.63
C ASP A 204 -14.38 -28.21 4.02
N LEU A 205 -13.44 -28.59 4.89
CA LEU A 205 -12.19 -29.21 4.47
C LEU A 205 -12.38 -30.69 4.16
N GLN A 206 -11.98 -31.11 2.95
CA GLN A 206 -11.81 -32.52 2.65
C GLN A 206 -10.59 -33.08 3.41
N ALA A 207 -10.64 -34.38 3.75
CA ALA A 207 -9.57 -35.04 4.48
C ALA A 207 -8.21 -34.91 3.73
N GLY A 208 -7.22 -34.31 4.38
CA GLY A 208 -5.87 -34.11 3.82
C GLY A 208 -5.59 -32.69 3.30
N GLN A 209 -6.59 -31.82 3.17
CA GLN A 209 -6.38 -30.43 2.77
C GLN A 209 -5.94 -29.57 3.97
N TRP A 210 -4.99 -28.66 3.73
CA TRP A 210 -4.60 -27.66 4.73
C TRP A 210 -5.64 -26.55 4.73
N SER A 211 -6.07 -26.13 5.93
CA SER A 211 -6.90 -24.94 6.03
C SER A 211 -6.13 -23.72 5.55
N ARG A 212 -6.79 -22.75 4.91
CA ARG A 212 -6.11 -21.54 4.44
C ARG A 212 -5.49 -20.79 5.62
N PHE A 213 -6.13 -20.84 6.78
CA PHE A 213 -5.60 -20.30 8.04
C PHE A 213 -4.33 -21.02 8.51
N LYS A 214 -4.26 -22.36 8.44
CA LYS A 214 -3.04 -23.12 8.80
C LYS A 214 -1.88 -22.76 7.87
N PHE A 215 -2.12 -22.72 6.56
CA PHE A 215 -1.13 -22.31 5.58
C PHE A 215 -0.61 -20.89 5.87
N PHE A 216 -1.53 -19.95 6.15
CA PHE A 216 -1.20 -18.58 6.52
C PHE A 216 -0.27 -18.53 7.76
N CYS A 217 -0.60 -19.26 8.83
CA CYS A 217 0.23 -19.29 10.04
C CYS A 217 1.63 -19.85 9.78
N VAL A 218 1.75 -20.93 9.01
CA VAL A 218 3.04 -21.53 8.65
C VAL A 218 3.87 -20.55 7.82
N ALA A 219 3.27 -19.92 6.80
CA ALA A 219 3.94 -18.92 5.96
C ALA A 219 4.37 -17.69 6.78
N ALA A 220 3.54 -17.22 7.71
CA ALA A 220 3.87 -16.09 8.58
C ALA A 220 5.07 -16.39 9.49
N VAL A 221 5.13 -17.58 10.08
CA VAL A 221 6.27 -18.01 10.90
C VAL A 221 7.52 -18.19 10.06
N ALA A 222 7.41 -18.80 8.86
CA ALA A 222 8.52 -18.95 7.94
C ALA A 222 9.10 -17.58 7.52
N MET A 223 8.23 -16.63 7.16
CA MET A 223 8.64 -15.26 6.81
C MET A 223 9.22 -14.51 8.00
N PHE A 224 8.70 -14.72 9.21
CA PHE A 224 9.28 -14.15 10.44
C PHE A 224 10.74 -14.55 10.59
N PHE A 225 11.08 -15.84 10.45
CA PHE A 225 12.47 -16.30 10.52
C PHE A 225 13.29 -15.87 9.31
N TYR A 226 12.70 -15.89 8.11
CA TYR A 226 13.39 -15.47 6.89
C TYR A 226 13.88 -14.02 7.00
N GLN A 227 13.10 -13.11 7.57
CA GLN A 227 13.47 -11.69 7.66
C GLN A 227 14.72 -11.42 8.51
N TRP A 228 15.13 -12.34 9.39
CA TRP A 228 16.39 -12.23 10.12
C TRP A 228 17.61 -12.41 9.21
N ILE A 229 17.45 -13.10 8.08
CA ILE A 229 18.51 -13.33 7.11
C ILE A 229 18.94 -12.01 6.46
N PRO A 230 18.11 -11.29 5.68
CA PRO A 230 18.51 -10.01 5.12
C PRO A 230 18.62 -8.91 6.19
N GLY A 231 17.88 -9.00 7.29
CA GLY A 231 17.82 -7.93 8.29
C GLY A 231 18.97 -7.92 9.31
N PHE A 232 19.59 -9.07 9.60
CA PHE A 232 20.59 -9.17 10.66
C PHE A 232 21.77 -10.07 10.32
N LEU A 233 21.52 -11.29 9.84
CA LEU A 233 22.57 -12.29 9.63
C LEU A 233 23.44 -12.01 8.39
N PHE A 234 22.79 -11.69 7.26
CA PHE A 234 23.45 -11.43 5.98
C PHE A 234 22.86 -10.20 5.29
N PRO A 235 23.18 -8.97 5.77
CA PRO A 235 22.67 -7.73 5.18
C PRO A 235 23.01 -7.55 3.69
N VAL A 236 24.08 -8.18 3.20
CA VAL A 236 24.46 -8.16 1.77
C VAL A 236 23.35 -8.69 0.87
N VAL A 237 22.53 -9.62 1.38
CA VAL A 237 21.42 -10.24 0.65
C VAL A 237 20.26 -9.25 0.42
N SER A 238 20.22 -8.15 1.17
CA SER A 238 19.22 -7.09 0.99
C SER A 238 19.41 -6.29 -0.31
N SER A 239 20.63 -6.18 -0.84
CA SER A 239 20.91 -5.52 -2.10
C SER A 239 22.19 -6.06 -2.73
N ILE A 240 22.02 -6.95 -3.70
CA ILE A 240 23.09 -7.62 -4.44
C ILE A 240 23.28 -6.88 -5.77
N ALA A 241 24.19 -5.92 -5.77
CA ALA A 241 24.65 -5.23 -6.97
C ALA A 241 25.78 -6.02 -7.66
N TRP A 242 25.46 -7.19 -8.24
CA TRP A 242 26.45 -8.09 -8.82
C TRP A 242 27.25 -7.45 -9.96
N VAL A 243 26.67 -6.48 -10.68
CA VAL A 243 27.35 -5.71 -11.74
C VAL A 243 28.58 -4.99 -11.18
N CYS A 244 28.51 -4.47 -9.95
CA CYS A 244 29.65 -3.80 -9.31
C CYS A 244 30.79 -4.77 -8.95
N TRP A 245 30.54 -6.08 -8.87
CA TRP A 245 31.60 -7.07 -8.60
C TRP A 245 32.52 -7.31 -9.79
N ILE A 246 32.07 -7.03 -11.03
CA ILE A 246 32.88 -7.18 -12.23
C ILE A 246 34.12 -6.28 -12.17
N ASN A 247 33.94 -5.03 -11.73
CA ASN A 247 35.05 -4.12 -11.47
C ASN A 247 34.70 -3.13 -10.35
N PRO A 248 35.07 -3.43 -9.09
CA PRO A 248 34.66 -2.64 -7.93
C PRO A 248 35.28 -1.24 -7.88
N LYS A 249 36.36 -0.98 -8.63
CA LYS A 249 37.02 0.33 -8.68
C LYS A 249 36.46 1.25 -9.78
N ASN A 250 35.58 0.74 -10.64
CA ASN A 250 35.06 1.53 -11.74
C ASN A 250 33.86 2.38 -11.30
N GLN A 251 34.04 3.70 -11.33
CA GLN A 251 33.02 4.68 -10.95
C GLN A 251 31.76 4.60 -11.82
N VAL A 252 31.89 4.30 -13.12
CA VAL A 252 30.76 4.15 -14.05
C VAL A 252 29.90 2.95 -13.67
N LEU A 253 30.52 1.81 -13.33
CA LEU A 253 29.79 0.63 -12.88
C LEU A 253 29.08 0.88 -11.54
N SER A 254 29.71 1.65 -10.64
CA SER A 254 29.08 2.06 -9.38
C SER A 254 27.87 2.98 -9.60
N GLN A 255 27.97 3.93 -10.53
CA GLN A 255 26.86 4.84 -10.87
C GLN A 255 25.69 4.11 -11.55
N ILE A 256 25.96 3.07 -12.34
CA ILE A 256 24.93 2.33 -13.08
C ILE A 256 24.29 1.24 -12.22
N GLY A 257 25.08 0.42 -11.53
CA GLY A 257 24.60 -0.77 -10.82
C GLY A 257 24.61 -0.67 -9.29
N GLY A 258 25.25 0.34 -8.71
CA GLY A 258 25.44 0.45 -7.27
C GLY A 258 24.16 0.87 -6.52
N ALA A 259 24.16 0.67 -5.20
CA ALA A 259 23.05 1.03 -4.32
C ALA A 259 22.77 2.55 -4.26
N GLY A 260 23.78 3.39 -4.53
CA GLY A 260 23.63 4.85 -4.71
C GLY A 260 23.56 5.27 -6.19
N GLY A 261 23.38 4.30 -7.09
CA GLY A 261 23.31 4.50 -8.54
C GLY A 261 21.92 4.17 -9.10
N LEU A 262 21.86 3.87 -10.39
CA LEU A 262 20.60 3.58 -11.11
C LEU A 262 20.05 2.16 -10.89
N GLY A 263 20.75 1.34 -10.09
CA GLY A 263 20.29 0.00 -9.70
C GLY A 263 20.22 -1.03 -10.83
N VAL A 264 20.91 -0.82 -11.95
CA VAL A 264 20.91 -1.79 -13.06
C VAL A 264 21.49 -3.13 -12.61
N GLY A 265 20.69 -4.18 -12.72
CA GLY A 265 21.08 -5.53 -12.31
C GLY A 265 21.14 -5.73 -10.79
N ALA A 266 20.67 -4.77 -9.99
CA ALA A 266 20.55 -4.98 -8.55
C ALA A 266 19.44 -6.00 -8.24
N ILE A 267 19.76 -7.00 -7.43
CA ILE A 267 18.82 -8.03 -6.98
C ILE A 267 18.68 -7.89 -5.47
N SER A 268 17.44 -7.77 -4.98
CA SER A 268 17.15 -7.82 -3.56
C SER A 268 16.44 -9.12 -3.23
N LEU A 269 16.88 -9.81 -2.18
CA LEU A 269 16.13 -10.91 -1.57
C LEU A 269 15.46 -10.47 -0.26
N ASP A 270 15.52 -9.17 0.07
CA ASP A 270 14.79 -8.59 1.19
C ASP A 270 13.43 -8.10 0.73
N TRP A 271 12.36 -8.75 1.22
CA TRP A 271 11.00 -8.39 0.86
C TRP A 271 10.68 -6.94 1.22
N ASN A 272 11.20 -6.42 2.34
CA ASN A 272 10.98 -5.04 2.74
C ASN A 272 11.60 -4.04 1.75
N ASN A 273 12.78 -4.35 1.21
CA ASN A 273 13.42 -3.51 0.19
C ASN A 273 12.58 -3.50 -1.11
N ILE A 274 12.14 -4.68 -1.55
CA ILE A 274 11.32 -4.85 -2.77
C ILE A 274 10.00 -4.05 -2.70
N VAL A 275 9.28 -4.12 -1.57
CA VAL A 275 7.93 -3.52 -1.45
C VAL A 275 7.91 -2.08 -0.94
N SER A 276 9.05 -1.55 -0.48
CA SER A 276 9.13 -0.25 0.22
C SER A 276 8.56 0.94 -0.55
N PHE A 277 8.74 0.98 -1.88
CA PHE A 277 8.33 2.12 -2.72
C PHE A 277 7.15 1.83 -3.65
N LEU A 278 7.12 0.66 -4.31
CA LEU A 278 6.09 0.31 -5.29
C LEU A 278 4.97 -0.59 -4.73
N GLY A 279 5.05 -0.93 -3.44
CA GLY A 279 4.13 -1.88 -2.80
C GLY A 279 4.38 -3.32 -3.24
N SER A 280 3.41 -4.21 -2.94
CA SER A 280 3.54 -5.63 -3.25
C SER A 280 3.23 -5.90 -4.74
N PRO A 281 4.19 -6.44 -5.52
CA PRO A 281 3.95 -6.76 -6.93
C PRO A 281 2.92 -7.89 -7.08
N LEU A 282 2.72 -8.73 -6.06
CA LEU A 282 1.76 -9.84 -6.11
C LEU A 282 0.30 -9.39 -6.25
N ILE A 283 0.02 -8.12 -5.92
CA ILE A 283 -1.33 -7.54 -5.93
C ILE A 283 -1.59 -6.78 -7.24
N VAL A 284 -0.53 -6.26 -7.86
CA VAL A 284 -0.62 -5.38 -9.02
C VAL A 284 -0.81 -6.22 -10.29
N PRO A 285 -1.78 -5.91 -11.17
CA PRO A 285 -1.95 -6.63 -12.42
C PRO A 285 -0.69 -6.59 -13.31
N TRP A 286 -0.44 -7.67 -14.05
CA TRP A 286 0.76 -7.80 -14.90
C TRP A 286 0.95 -6.64 -15.88
N TRP A 287 -0.12 -6.21 -16.56
CA TRP A 287 -0.02 -5.11 -17.52
C TRP A 287 0.44 -3.80 -16.87
N ALA A 288 0.02 -3.54 -15.63
CA ALA A 288 0.39 -2.34 -14.89
C ALA A 288 1.85 -2.42 -14.43
N GLN A 289 2.31 -3.61 -14.03
CA GLN A 289 3.72 -3.85 -13.72
C GLN A 289 4.62 -3.58 -14.94
N VAL A 290 4.24 -4.08 -16.12
CA VAL A 290 5.00 -3.85 -17.36
C VAL A 290 5.03 -2.36 -17.73
N ASN A 291 3.92 -1.65 -17.55
CA ASN A 291 3.86 -0.20 -17.81
C ASN A 291 4.82 0.57 -16.90
N ILE A 292 4.77 0.32 -15.59
CA ILE A 292 5.67 0.95 -14.60
C ILE A 292 7.13 0.60 -14.92
N ALA A 293 7.42 -0.68 -15.21
CA ALA A 293 8.76 -1.12 -15.56
C ALA A 293 9.29 -0.47 -16.84
N MET A 294 8.44 -0.28 -17.86
CA MET A 294 8.80 0.41 -19.09
C MET A 294 9.09 1.90 -18.84
N GLY A 295 8.25 2.58 -18.07
CA GLY A 295 8.50 3.97 -17.66
C GLY A 295 9.82 4.12 -16.91
N PHE A 296 10.06 3.24 -15.93
CA PHE A 296 11.31 3.20 -15.19
C PHE A 296 12.52 2.94 -16.11
N PHE A 297 12.44 1.96 -17.00
CA PHE A 297 13.50 1.65 -17.97
C PHE A 297 13.84 2.87 -18.84
N LEU A 298 12.84 3.51 -19.44
CA LEU A 298 13.04 4.66 -20.32
C LEU A 298 13.62 5.87 -19.58
N ILE A 299 13.14 6.17 -18.38
CA ILE A 299 13.59 7.34 -17.62
C ILE A 299 14.94 7.06 -16.96
N ALA A 300 14.99 6.06 -16.08
CA ALA A 300 16.15 5.80 -15.23
C ALA A 300 17.32 5.17 -16.00
N TRP A 301 17.07 4.28 -16.97
CA TRP A 301 18.14 3.53 -17.64
C TRP A 301 18.48 4.03 -19.05
N VAL A 302 17.64 4.87 -19.66
CA VAL A 302 17.91 5.46 -20.98
C VAL A 302 18.14 6.96 -20.87
N MET A 303 17.13 7.75 -20.48
CA MET A 303 17.21 9.21 -20.50
C MET A 303 18.23 9.77 -19.51
N VAL A 304 18.27 9.27 -18.26
CA VAL A 304 19.21 9.76 -17.25
C VAL A 304 20.67 9.51 -17.65
N PRO A 305 21.09 8.29 -18.05
CA PRO A 305 22.43 8.06 -18.58
C PRO A 305 22.78 8.94 -19.78
N ILE A 306 21.88 9.08 -20.76
CA ILE A 306 22.12 9.92 -21.93
C ILE A 306 22.38 11.36 -21.50
N ALA A 307 21.52 11.95 -20.67
CA ALA A 307 21.67 13.31 -20.18
C ALA A 307 22.95 13.50 -19.35
N TYR A 308 23.29 12.54 -18.47
CA TYR A 308 24.48 12.62 -17.63
C TYR A 308 25.78 12.50 -18.45
N TYR A 309 25.89 11.51 -19.33
CA TYR A 309 27.11 11.25 -20.10
C TYR A 309 27.32 12.24 -21.25
N THR A 310 26.25 12.80 -21.82
CA THR A 310 26.33 13.95 -22.75
C THR A 310 26.62 15.27 -22.05
N ASN A 311 26.72 15.27 -20.71
CA ASN A 311 26.98 16.45 -19.89
C ASN A 311 25.91 17.55 -20.06
N LEU A 312 24.66 17.15 -20.29
CA LEU A 312 23.53 18.07 -20.35
C LEU A 312 23.42 18.81 -18.99
N TRP A 313 23.31 20.13 -19.03
CA TRP A 313 23.30 21.00 -17.83
C TRP A 313 24.53 20.91 -16.92
N GLU A 314 25.70 20.57 -17.47
CA GLU A 314 26.94 20.43 -16.70
C GLU A 314 26.86 19.32 -15.63
N ALA A 315 26.02 18.30 -15.89
CA ALA A 315 25.70 17.19 -15.01
C ALA A 315 26.91 16.48 -14.37
N LYS A 316 28.04 16.40 -15.09
CA LYS A 316 29.24 15.70 -14.61
C LYS A 316 29.89 16.35 -13.38
N ARG A 317 29.49 17.57 -13.02
CA ARG A 317 30.01 18.27 -11.83
C ARG A 317 29.42 17.76 -10.51
N PHE A 318 28.33 16.99 -10.55
CA PHE A 318 27.65 16.45 -9.38
C PHE A 318 27.30 14.97 -9.57
N PRO A 319 26.89 14.25 -8.50
CA PRO A 319 26.48 12.85 -8.60
C PRO A 319 25.29 12.65 -9.54
N ILE A 320 25.20 11.47 -10.15
CA ILE A 320 24.08 11.12 -11.04
C ILE A 320 22.73 11.10 -10.30
N LEU A 321 22.76 10.65 -9.04
CA LEU A 321 21.63 10.51 -8.13
C LEU A 321 22.03 11.05 -6.76
N ASP A 322 21.35 12.12 -6.33
CA ASP A 322 21.45 12.72 -5.01
C ASP A 322 20.22 13.63 -4.82
N SER A 323 19.72 13.72 -3.59
CA SER A 323 18.67 14.66 -3.16
C SER A 323 19.23 16.04 -2.80
N GLY A 324 20.55 16.18 -2.73
CA GLY A 324 21.23 17.43 -2.42
C GLY A 324 21.06 18.52 -3.48
N LEU A 325 21.29 19.76 -3.05
CA LEU A 325 21.33 20.95 -3.90
C LEU A 325 22.79 21.34 -4.14
N PHE A 326 23.11 21.78 -5.36
CA PHE A 326 24.48 22.06 -5.79
C PHE A 326 24.65 23.46 -6.35
N MET A 327 25.84 24.02 -6.17
CA MET A 327 26.32 25.21 -6.87
C MET A 327 26.88 24.83 -8.25
N GLN A 328 27.13 25.82 -9.11
CA GLN A 328 27.72 25.59 -10.43
C GLN A 328 29.12 24.93 -10.36
N ASN A 329 29.85 25.13 -9.27
CA ASN A 329 31.16 24.54 -9.00
C ASN A 329 31.10 23.10 -8.46
N GLY A 330 29.90 22.53 -8.25
CA GLY A 330 29.71 21.17 -7.73
C GLY A 330 29.71 21.06 -6.21
N HIS A 331 29.92 22.15 -5.47
CA HIS A 331 29.79 22.15 -4.01
C HIS A 331 28.33 22.18 -3.56
N SER A 332 28.07 21.68 -2.36
CA SER A 332 26.73 21.69 -1.76
C SER A 332 26.23 23.13 -1.55
N TYR A 333 25.02 23.40 -2.01
CA TYR A 333 24.38 24.70 -1.93
C TYR A 333 23.79 24.94 -0.54
N LYS A 334 24.34 25.89 0.19
CA LYS A 334 23.84 26.26 1.52
C LYS A 334 22.70 27.26 1.40
N VAL A 335 21.46 26.78 1.36
CA VAL A 335 20.26 27.64 1.19
C VAL A 335 20.20 28.80 2.19
N LYS A 336 20.67 28.61 3.43
CA LYS A 336 20.70 29.68 4.44
C LYS A 336 21.57 30.88 4.09
N THR A 337 22.52 30.78 3.15
CA THR A 337 23.38 31.91 2.78
C THR A 337 22.67 32.92 1.86
N ILE A 338 21.63 32.49 1.15
CA ILE A 338 20.84 33.33 0.22
C ILE A 338 19.52 33.81 0.83
N LEU A 339 19.26 33.49 2.10
CA LEU A 339 18.07 33.93 2.81
C LEU A 339 18.41 35.07 3.76
N THR A 340 17.50 36.04 3.87
CA THR A 340 17.52 37.08 4.90
C THR A 340 17.17 36.49 6.28
N ALA A 341 17.34 37.27 7.34
CA ALA A 341 16.93 36.86 8.70
C ALA A 341 15.45 36.49 8.80
N ASP A 342 14.61 37.03 7.90
CA ASP A 342 13.18 36.76 7.81
C ASP A 342 12.84 35.58 6.88
N ASN A 343 13.83 34.79 6.45
CA ASN A 343 13.70 33.70 5.47
C ASN A 343 13.15 34.15 4.10
N VAL A 344 13.38 35.41 3.71
CA VAL A 344 13.08 35.92 2.37
C VAL A 344 14.33 35.80 1.48
N LEU A 345 14.16 35.61 0.18
CA LEU A 345 15.27 35.54 -0.76
C LEU A 345 16.02 36.88 -0.82
N ASP A 346 17.33 36.82 -0.56
CA ASP A 346 18.27 37.92 -0.74
C ASP A 346 18.80 37.89 -2.19
N SER A 347 18.21 38.72 -3.06
CA SER A 347 18.51 38.74 -4.50
C SER A 347 19.99 39.04 -4.79
N ASP A 348 20.64 39.87 -3.99
CA ASP A 348 22.04 40.26 -4.21
C ASP A 348 22.96 39.07 -3.90
N LYS A 349 22.74 38.38 -2.77
CA LYS A 349 23.50 37.17 -2.44
C LYS A 349 23.22 36.01 -3.39
N TYR A 350 21.97 35.90 -3.87
CA TYR A 350 21.61 34.91 -4.88
C TYR A 350 22.37 35.15 -6.20
N ASN A 351 22.46 36.41 -6.64
CA ASN A 351 23.22 36.77 -7.85
C ASN A 351 24.72 36.51 -7.68
N GLU A 352 25.27 36.68 -6.47
CA GLU A 352 26.67 36.37 -6.15
C GLU A 352 26.96 34.85 -6.15
N HIS A 353 26.08 34.05 -5.51
CA HIS A 353 26.25 32.60 -5.37
C HIS A 353 25.83 31.82 -6.63
N GLY A 354 25.04 32.46 -7.49
CA GLY A 354 24.52 31.88 -8.72
C GLY A 354 23.33 30.94 -8.53
N PRO A 355 22.79 30.43 -9.65
CA PRO A 355 21.60 29.60 -9.65
C PRO A 355 21.85 28.23 -9.01
N LEU A 356 20.82 27.74 -8.33
CA LEU A 356 20.77 26.42 -7.73
C LEU A 356 20.74 25.32 -8.81
N ARG A 357 21.50 24.25 -8.61
CA ARG A 357 21.52 23.06 -9.47
C ARG A 357 21.01 21.84 -8.70
N ILE A 358 20.32 20.96 -9.40
CA ILE A 358 19.86 19.66 -8.91
C ILE A 358 20.44 18.56 -9.80
N THR A 359 20.50 17.33 -9.28
CA THR A 359 21.01 16.19 -10.03
C THR A 359 20.17 15.88 -11.26
N THR A 360 20.79 15.30 -12.29
CA THR A 360 20.12 14.98 -13.56
C THR A 360 18.97 13.99 -13.36
N PHE A 361 19.16 13.00 -12.48
CA PHE A 361 18.09 12.08 -12.10
C PHE A 361 16.91 12.85 -11.53
N PHE A 362 17.15 13.70 -10.52
CA PHE A 362 16.07 14.46 -9.88
C PHE A 362 15.37 15.42 -10.84
N ALA A 363 16.11 16.13 -11.69
CA ALA A 363 15.55 17.04 -12.69
C ALA A 363 14.60 16.34 -13.68
N LEU A 364 15.02 15.19 -14.22
CA LEU A 364 14.22 14.45 -15.20
C LEU A 364 13.01 13.80 -14.56
N THR A 365 13.16 13.17 -13.39
CA THR A 365 12.03 12.55 -12.69
C THR A 365 11.01 13.60 -12.23
N TYR A 366 11.48 14.76 -11.76
CA TYR A 366 10.60 15.85 -11.35
C TYR A 366 9.88 16.45 -12.55
N GLY A 367 10.60 16.77 -13.63
CA GLY A 367 10.00 17.37 -14.84
C GLY A 367 8.97 16.47 -15.52
N ILE A 368 9.25 15.18 -15.64
CA ILE A 368 8.31 14.20 -16.21
C ILE A 368 7.13 13.97 -15.27
N GLY A 369 7.33 14.05 -13.95
CA GLY A 369 6.23 13.91 -12.98
C GLY A 369 5.13 14.98 -13.11
N PHE A 370 5.40 16.13 -13.77
CA PHE A 370 4.40 17.15 -14.07
C PHE A 370 3.77 17.03 -15.46
N ALA A 371 4.39 16.28 -16.37
CA ALA A 371 3.92 16.07 -17.74
C ALA A 371 2.95 14.88 -17.80
#